data_AF-A0A410PSA7-F1
#
_entry.id   AF-A0A410PSA7-F1
#
_cell.length_a   1.000
_cell.length_b   1.000
_cell.length_c   1.000
_cell.angle_alpha   90.00
_cell.angle_beta   90.00
_cell.angle_gamma   90.00
#
_symmetry.space_group_name_H-M   'P 1'
#
loop_
_entity.id
_entity.type
_entity.pdbx_description
1 polymer ?
#
loop_
_entity_poly.entity_id
_entity_poly.type
_entity_poly.pdbx_seq_one_letter_code
_entity_poly.pdbx_strand_id
1 'polypeptide(L)'
;MKKSISAVAALALLLVMMTTSLCFAGTLKLEDSYPRDNEKGMQVENSGVKLYFNQNMINKENVKENLKSFKLTDAKGKALPIRVVYSPKEEGLVLVLVNKQTLASDSSYKLFISKNVTAASGDSLGKNQVIHFNTIDTSSSMKANMVMMGIMMVGVIWASSKAAKKQVEKEKEEAGAEEPVNPYKVAKETGKSVEEIVAKDQKEKEKHRRKMERKLAREADEDEEDDEIIENDNKRVKGPRPISAGGGTYITGRKAAAEEAARKKALAGTTRPKNKGKKKIINKDQLTL
;
A
#
# COMPACT_ATOMS: atom_id res chain seq x y z
N MET A 1 14.59 -84.45 -42.39
CA MET A 1 14.06 -83.08 -42.62
C MET A 1 13.70 -82.30 -41.34
N LYS A 2 13.80 -82.86 -40.12
CA LYS A 2 13.37 -82.15 -38.88
C LYS A 2 14.41 -81.19 -38.27
N LYS A 3 15.71 -81.36 -38.57
CA LYS A 3 16.82 -80.57 -37.98
C LYS A 3 16.95 -79.14 -38.53
N SER A 4 16.48 -78.87 -39.75
CA SER A 4 16.55 -77.54 -40.37
C SER A 4 15.43 -76.61 -39.89
N ILE A 5 14.25 -77.16 -39.60
CA ILE A 5 13.09 -76.37 -39.11
C ILE A 5 13.37 -75.83 -37.71
N SER A 6 14.02 -76.61 -36.84
CA SER A 6 14.42 -76.15 -35.51
C SER A 6 15.49 -75.06 -35.57
N ALA A 7 16.42 -75.14 -36.52
CA ALA A 7 17.46 -74.13 -36.72
C ALA A 7 16.88 -72.81 -37.24
N VAL A 8 15.93 -72.86 -38.18
CA VAL A 8 15.25 -71.66 -38.72
C VAL A 8 14.37 -71.01 -37.66
N ALA A 9 13.64 -71.80 -36.86
CA ALA A 9 12.85 -71.27 -35.75
C ALA A 9 13.71 -70.61 -34.67
N ALA A 10 14.85 -71.21 -34.32
CA ALA A 10 15.80 -70.62 -33.37
C ALA A 10 16.42 -69.31 -33.90
N LEU A 11 16.75 -69.26 -35.20
CA LEU A 11 17.32 -68.05 -35.82
C LEU A 11 16.29 -66.91 -35.91
N ALA A 12 15.03 -67.21 -36.19
CA ALA A 12 13.94 -66.25 -36.16
C ALA A 12 13.71 -65.70 -34.75
N LEU A 13 13.73 -66.57 -33.73
CA LEU A 13 13.60 -66.15 -32.33
C LEU A 13 14.77 -65.27 -31.88
N LEU A 14 16.00 -65.58 -32.33
CA LEU A 14 17.19 -64.80 -32.04
C LEU A 14 17.17 -63.42 -32.73
N LEU A 15 16.64 -63.33 -33.96
CA LEU A 15 16.39 -62.05 -34.65
C LEU A 15 15.32 -61.21 -33.93
N VAL A 16 14.27 -61.83 -33.39
CA VAL A 16 13.25 -61.15 -32.57
C VAL A 16 13.84 -60.68 -31.22
N MET A 17 14.73 -61.46 -30.62
CA MET A 17 15.42 -61.06 -29.38
C MET A 17 16.49 -59.98 -29.61
N MET A 18 17.16 -59.99 -30.76
CA MET A 18 18.15 -58.94 -31.13
C MET A 18 17.49 -57.62 -31.55
N THR A 19 16.22 -57.64 -31.96
CA THR A 19 15.44 -56.43 -32.27
C THR A 19 14.70 -55.87 -31.05
N THR A 20 14.56 -56.66 -29.99
CA THR A 20 14.00 -56.20 -28.71
C THR A 20 15.12 -55.77 -27.77
N SER A 21 15.78 -54.66 -28.11
CA SER A 21 16.57 -53.90 -27.15
C SER A 21 15.65 -53.55 -25.98
N LEU A 22 15.77 -54.27 -24.86
CA LEU A 22 15.18 -53.86 -23.58
C LEU A 22 15.92 -52.60 -23.15
N CYS A 23 15.52 -51.47 -23.73
CA CYS A 23 15.95 -50.16 -23.31
C CYS A 23 15.32 -49.96 -21.93
N PHE A 24 16.08 -50.26 -20.88
CA PHE A 24 15.80 -49.76 -19.54
C PHE A 24 16.07 -48.25 -19.55
N ALA A 25 15.16 -47.55 -20.22
CA ALA A 25 15.07 -46.11 -20.31
C ALA A 25 14.91 -45.53 -18.90
N GLY A 26 15.73 -44.55 -18.55
CA GLY A 26 15.43 -43.72 -17.40
C GLY A 26 14.04 -43.12 -17.61
N THR A 27 13.17 -43.12 -16.61
CA THR A 27 11.86 -42.48 -16.83
C THR A 27 12.04 -40.97 -16.76
N LEU A 28 11.78 -40.27 -17.86
CA LEU A 28 11.68 -38.80 -17.86
C LEU A 28 10.56 -38.38 -16.92
N LYS A 29 10.85 -37.46 -16.01
CA LYS A 29 9.93 -36.93 -15.01
C LYS A 29 10.02 -35.41 -15.01
N LEU A 30 8.87 -34.77 -14.87
CA LEU A 30 8.80 -33.39 -14.43
C LEU A 30 9.00 -33.39 -12.90
N GLU A 31 10.06 -32.76 -12.43
CA GLU A 31 10.39 -32.65 -11.01
C GLU A 31 9.66 -31.48 -10.37
N ASP A 32 9.65 -30.34 -11.05
CA ASP A 32 9.02 -29.12 -10.55
C ASP A 32 8.52 -28.22 -11.69
N SER A 33 7.65 -27.29 -11.34
CA SER A 33 7.19 -26.25 -12.24
C SER A 33 6.99 -24.93 -11.50
N TYR A 34 7.22 -23.84 -12.21
CA TYR A 34 6.84 -22.51 -11.74
C TYR A 34 5.97 -21.82 -12.81
N PRO A 35 4.68 -21.56 -12.54
CA PRO A 35 3.97 -21.86 -11.29
C PRO A 35 3.81 -23.37 -11.05
N ARG A 36 3.63 -23.75 -9.78
CA ARG A 36 3.23 -25.09 -9.34
C ARG A 36 1.76 -25.33 -9.69
N ASP A 37 1.37 -26.60 -9.78
CA ASP A 37 -0.03 -26.95 -10.05
C ASP A 37 -0.95 -26.41 -8.95
N ASN A 38 -2.01 -25.72 -9.38
CA ASN A 38 -2.97 -24.97 -8.58
C ASN A 38 -2.41 -23.75 -7.84
N GLU A 39 -1.24 -23.25 -8.23
CA GLU A 39 -0.66 -22.03 -7.66
C GLU A 39 -1.48 -20.78 -8.03
N LYS A 40 -1.59 -19.85 -7.07
CA LYS A 40 -2.35 -18.60 -7.20
C LYS A 40 -1.42 -17.41 -7.07
N GLY A 41 -1.83 -16.28 -7.65
CA GLY A 41 -1.11 -15.02 -7.50
C GLY A 41 0.11 -14.89 -8.41
N MET A 42 0.15 -15.65 -9.52
CA MET A 42 1.19 -15.49 -10.53
C MET A 42 1.14 -14.07 -11.10
N GLN A 43 2.27 -13.38 -11.11
CA GLN A 43 2.40 -12.07 -11.72
C GLN A 43 2.30 -12.18 -13.25
N VAL A 44 1.48 -11.32 -13.86
CA VAL A 44 1.26 -11.29 -15.32
C VAL A 44 2.50 -10.90 -16.13
N GLU A 45 3.43 -10.16 -15.51
CA GLU A 45 4.70 -9.74 -16.12
C GLU A 45 5.66 -10.92 -16.39
N ASN A 46 5.49 -12.03 -15.68
CA ASN A 46 6.29 -13.23 -15.85
C ASN A 46 5.57 -14.20 -16.79
N SER A 47 5.37 -13.80 -18.05
CA SER A 47 4.39 -14.39 -19.00
C SER A 47 4.72 -15.82 -19.49
N GLY A 48 5.10 -16.75 -18.62
CA GLY A 48 5.37 -18.13 -18.97
C GLY A 48 5.53 -19.07 -17.79
N VAL A 49 5.59 -20.36 -18.11
CA VAL A 49 5.76 -21.45 -17.14
C VAL A 49 7.16 -22.02 -17.28
N LYS A 50 7.88 -22.15 -16.17
CA LYS A 50 9.16 -22.85 -16.07
C LYS A 50 8.89 -24.30 -15.70
N LEU A 51 9.55 -25.23 -16.38
CA LEU A 51 9.45 -26.66 -16.16
C LEU A 51 10.84 -27.21 -15.89
N TYR A 52 10.98 -27.98 -14.82
CA TYR A 52 12.22 -28.62 -14.43
C TYR A 52 12.09 -30.12 -14.62
N PHE A 53 12.81 -30.65 -15.61
CA PHE A 53 12.88 -32.07 -15.87
C PHE A 53 14.14 -32.68 -15.23
N ASN A 54 14.06 -33.96 -14.86
CA ASN A 54 15.17 -34.69 -14.24
C ASN A 54 16.33 -35.05 -15.21
N GLN A 55 16.23 -34.66 -16.48
CA GLN A 55 17.18 -35.02 -17.53
C GLN A 55 17.39 -33.87 -18.52
N ASN A 56 18.52 -33.86 -19.22
CA ASN A 56 18.75 -32.96 -20.34
C ASN A 56 17.64 -33.08 -21.40
N MET A 57 17.09 -31.93 -21.80
CA MET A 57 16.00 -31.83 -22.78
C MET A 57 16.48 -31.43 -24.18
N ILE A 58 17.78 -31.15 -24.37
CA ILE A 58 18.33 -30.52 -25.58
C ILE A 58 19.00 -31.56 -26.49
N ASN A 59 18.31 -31.91 -27.57
CA ASN A 59 18.85 -32.61 -28.75
C ASN A 59 18.25 -31.95 -30.02
N LYS A 60 19.00 -31.90 -31.13
CA LYS A 60 18.56 -31.23 -32.37
C LYS A 60 17.26 -31.80 -32.94
N GLU A 61 17.05 -33.09 -32.75
CA GLU A 61 15.87 -33.82 -33.25
C GLU A 61 14.68 -33.66 -32.29
N ASN A 62 14.86 -33.97 -31.01
CA ASN A 62 13.78 -33.94 -30.02
C ASN A 62 13.21 -32.52 -29.81
N VAL A 63 14.04 -31.47 -29.85
CA VAL A 63 13.61 -30.09 -29.56
C VAL A 63 12.53 -29.68 -30.55
N LYS A 64 12.69 -30.01 -31.84
CA LYS A 64 11.73 -29.67 -32.90
C LYS A 64 10.41 -30.41 -32.73
N GLU A 65 10.47 -31.68 -32.35
CA GLU A 65 9.28 -32.50 -32.13
C GLU A 65 8.51 -32.07 -30.89
N ASN A 66 9.24 -31.81 -29.79
CA ASN A 66 8.71 -31.38 -28.51
C ASN A 66 7.97 -30.04 -28.56
N LEU A 67 8.26 -29.16 -29.55
CA LEU A 67 7.51 -27.90 -29.71
C LEU A 67 5.99 -28.11 -29.81
N LYS A 68 5.55 -29.26 -30.35
CA LYS A 68 4.12 -29.58 -30.52
C LYS A 68 3.48 -30.19 -29.27
N SER A 69 4.30 -30.54 -28.28
CA SER A 69 3.89 -31.27 -27.08
C SER A 69 3.38 -30.39 -25.96
N PHE A 70 3.50 -29.07 -26.09
CA PHE A 70 3.05 -28.08 -25.11
C PHE A 70 1.85 -27.29 -25.64
N LYS A 71 0.83 -27.10 -24.80
CA LYS A 71 -0.32 -26.25 -25.11
C LYS A 71 -0.75 -25.48 -23.87
N LEU A 72 -0.78 -24.16 -23.97
CA LEU A 72 -1.31 -23.30 -22.91
C LEU A 72 -2.71 -22.83 -23.31
N THR A 73 -3.70 -23.03 -22.45
CA THR A 73 -5.08 -22.58 -22.67
C THR A 73 -5.56 -21.68 -21.55
N ASP A 74 -6.47 -20.77 -21.87
CA ASP A 74 -7.22 -20.01 -20.87
C ASP A 74 -8.34 -20.84 -20.23
N ALA A 75 -9.02 -20.26 -19.24
CA ALA A 75 -10.18 -20.85 -18.57
C ALA A 75 -11.34 -21.22 -19.53
N LYS A 76 -11.41 -20.60 -20.71
CA LYS A 76 -12.42 -20.87 -21.74
C LYS A 76 -11.97 -21.97 -22.72
N GLY A 77 -10.78 -22.53 -22.53
CA GLY A 77 -10.18 -23.53 -23.40
C GLY A 77 -9.57 -22.97 -24.68
N LYS A 78 -9.47 -21.64 -24.83
CA LYS A 78 -8.82 -21.01 -25.98
C LYS A 78 -7.31 -21.18 -25.86
N ALA A 79 -6.70 -21.76 -26.89
CA ALA A 79 -5.25 -21.90 -26.96
C ALA A 79 -4.56 -20.55 -27.13
N LEU A 80 -3.54 -20.31 -26.31
CA LEU A 80 -2.68 -19.14 -26.39
C LEU A 80 -1.46 -19.45 -27.27
N PRO A 81 -0.98 -18.48 -28.06
CA PRO A 81 0.26 -18.63 -28.81
C PRO A 81 1.43 -18.74 -27.81
N ILE A 82 2.23 -19.81 -27.94
CA ILE A 82 3.38 -20.05 -27.06
C ILE A 82 4.70 -20.11 -27.84
N ARG A 83 5.79 -19.89 -27.12
CA ARG A 83 7.17 -20.13 -27.54
C ARG A 83 7.83 -20.99 -26.47
N VAL A 84 8.41 -22.11 -26.87
CA VAL A 84 9.15 -22.99 -25.97
C VAL A 84 10.64 -22.73 -26.16
N VAL A 85 11.36 -22.48 -25.05
CA VAL A 85 12.79 -22.19 -25.01
C VAL A 85 13.45 -23.16 -24.05
N TYR A 86 14.61 -23.67 -24.41
CA TYR A 86 15.40 -24.59 -23.58
C TYR A 86 16.61 -23.86 -23.04
N SER A 87 16.96 -24.06 -21.77
CA SER A 87 18.14 -23.44 -21.18
C SER A 87 19.40 -24.26 -21.46
N PRO A 88 20.42 -23.73 -22.16
CA PRO A 88 21.70 -24.41 -22.29
C PRO A 88 22.55 -24.35 -21.02
N LYS A 89 22.18 -23.49 -20.05
CA LYS A 89 22.92 -23.28 -18.80
C LYS A 89 22.42 -24.15 -17.65
N GLU A 90 21.12 -24.42 -17.65
CA GLU A 90 20.45 -25.21 -16.61
C GLU A 90 19.87 -26.46 -17.27
N GLU A 91 20.45 -27.61 -16.92
CA GLU A 91 19.99 -28.90 -17.44
C GLU A 91 18.55 -29.17 -17.01
N GLY A 92 17.73 -29.66 -17.94
CA GLY A 92 16.33 -29.98 -17.66
C GLY A 92 15.38 -28.78 -17.62
N LEU A 93 15.87 -27.54 -17.65
CA LEU A 93 15.00 -26.35 -17.65
C LEU A 93 14.40 -26.07 -19.03
N VAL A 94 13.07 -26.07 -19.09
CA VAL A 94 12.26 -25.70 -20.25
C VAL A 94 11.33 -24.54 -19.88
N LEU A 95 11.33 -23.49 -20.70
CA LEU A 95 10.52 -22.28 -20.53
C LEU A 95 9.42 -22.25 -21.58
N VAL A 96 8.16 -22.26 -21.13
CA VAL A 96 6.98 -22.13 -22.00
C VAL A 96 6.44 -20.72 -21.87
N LEU A 97 6.78 -19.86 -22.81
CA LEU A 97 6.44 -18.42 -22.79
C LEU A 97 5.22 -18.14 -23.67
N VAL A 98 4.36 -17.22 -23.25
CA VAL A 98 3.29 -16.69 -24.10
C VAL A 98 3.89 -15.72 -25.11
N ASN A 99 3.54 -15.89 -26.38
CA ASN A 99 4.12 -15.13 -27.48
C ASN A 99 3.21 -13.97 -27.89
N LYS A 100 3.76 -12.77 -28.10
CA LYS A 100 3.08 -11.58 -28.65
C LYS A 100 1.89 -11.04 -27.82
N GLN A 101 1.72 -11.49 -26.59
CA GLN A 101 0.66 -11.00 -25.69
C GLN A 101 1.04 -11.30 -24.24
N THR A 102 0.42 -10.55 -23.31
CA THR A 102 0.50 -10.79 -21.87
C THR A 102 -0.68 -11.65 -21.42
N LEU A 103 -0.51 -12.32 -20.27
CA LEU A 103 -1.63 -12.99 -19.61
C LEU A 103 -2.59 -11.93 -19.04
N ALA A 104 -3.88 -12.24 -19.01
CA ALA A 104 -4.88 -11.41 -18.36
C ALA A 104 -4.73 -11.51 -16.84
N SER A 105 -5.04 -10.43 -16.13
CA SER A 105 -5.12 -10.44 -14.67
C SER A 105 -6.35 -11.22 -14.19
N ASP A 106 -6.30 -11.71 -12.95
CA ASP A 106 -7.39 -12.47 -12.32
C ASP A 106 -7.98 -13.58 -13.21
N SER A 107 -7.10 -14.34 -13.86
CA SER A 107 -7.48 -15.32 -14.87
C SER A 107 -6.82 -16.67 -14.59
N SER A 108 -7.55 -17.74 -14.89
CA SER A 108 -7.05 -19.11 -14.76
C SER A 108 -6.54 -19.64 -16.10
N TYR A 109 -5.44 -20.38 -16.04
CA TYR A 109 -4.75 -20.96 -17.17
C TYR A 109 -4.39 -22.41 -16.91
N LYS A 110 -4.20 -23.14 -18.01
CA LYS A 110 -3.88 -24.56 -18.01
C LYS A 110 -2.77 -24.83 -19.02
N LEU A 111 -1.64 -25.34 -18.55
CA LEU A 111 -0.57 -25.87 -19.40
C LEU A 111 -0.73 -27.38 -19.52
N PHE A 112 -0.91 -27.87 -20.74
CA PHE A 112 -0.90 -29.28 -21.08
C PHE A 112 0.46 -29.69 -21.62
N ILE A 113 1.02 -30.76 -21.06
CA ILE A 113 2.28 -31.38 -21.44
C ILE A 113 1.98 -32.81 -21.91
N SER A 114 2.31 -33.10 -23.17
CA SER A 114 2.08 -34.42 -23.77
C SER A 114 3.00 -35.49 -23.18
N LYS A 115 2.49 -36.72 -23.05
CA LYS A 115 3.28 -37.91 -22.74
C LYS A 115 4.44 -38.18 -23.71
N ASN A 116 4.34 -37.63 -24.93
CA ASN A 116 5.32 -37.82 -25.99
C ASN A 116 6.51 -36.86 -25.90
N VAL A 117 6.60 -36.01 -24.88
CA VAL A 117 7.81 -35.22 -24.64
C VAL A 117 8.98 -36.17 -24.41
N THR A 118 10.07 -35.96 -25.13
CA THR A 118 11.28 -36.78 -25.05
C THR A 118 12.48 -35.99 -24.56
N ALA A 119 13.29 -36.60 -23.70
CA ALA A 119 14.59 -36.08 -23.28
C ALA A 119 15.64 -36.26 -24.38
N ALA A 120 16.82 -35.68 -24.19
CA ALA A 120 17.95 -35.84 -25.10
C ALA A 120 18.43 -37.30 -25.19
N SER A 121 18.21 -38.08 -24.13
CA SER A 121 18.47 -39.52 -24.04
C SER A 121 17.52 -40.37 -24.90
N GLY A 122 16.40 -39.82 -25.35
CA GLY A 122 15.31 -40.55 -26.00
C GLY A 122 14.21 -41.01 -25.05
N ASP A 123 14.38 -40.82 -23.74
CA ASP A 123 13.38 -41.19 -22.73
C ASP A 123 12.13 -40.33 -22.85
N SER A 124 10.94 -40.94 -22.82
CA SER A 124 9.66 -40.23 -22.91
C SER A 124 9.03 -39.99 -21.53
N LEU A 125 8.24 -38.92 -21.40
CA LEU A 125 7.50 -38.59 -20.18
C LEU A 125 6.48 -39.68 -19.80
N GLY A 126 5.96 -40.41 -20.79
CA GLY A 126 5.11 -41.59 -20.62
C GLY A 126 3.67 -41.30 -20.20
N LYS A 127 3.39 -40.16 -19.54
CA LYS A 127 2.05 -39.74 -19.13
C LYS A 127 1.81 -38.25 -19.43
N ASN A 128 0.56 -37.92 -19.75
CA ASN A 128 0.17 -36.53 -19.92
C ASN A 128 0.17 -35.85 -18.56
N GLN A 129 0.69 -34.64 -18.51
CA GLN A 129 0.68 -33.81 -17.31
C GLN A 129 -0.03 -32.49 -17.59
N VAL A 130 -0.66 -31.96 -16.55
CA VAL A 130 -1.41 -30.72 -16.62
C VAL A 130 -1.06 -29.89 -15.42
N ILE A 131 -0.76 -28.61 -15.66
CA ILE A 131 -0.49 -27.61 -14.61
C ILE A 131 -1.56 -26.53 -14.73
N HIS A 132 -2.32 -26.31 -13.67
CA HIS A 132 -3.27 -25.23 -13.53
C HIS A 132 -2.65 -24.10 -12.71
N PHE A 133 -2.89 -22.85 -13.09
CA PHE A 133 -2.42 -21.71 -12.32
C PHE A 133 -3.29 -20.49 -12.53
N ASN A 134 -3.25 -19.56 -11.56
CA ASN A 134 -4.05 -18.35 -11.58
C ASN A 134 -3.17 -17.10 -11.49
N THR A 135 -3.47 -16.10 -12.33
CA THR A 135 -2.82 -14.80 -12.28
C THR A 135 -3.41 -13.92 -11.17
N ILE A 136 -2.60 -13.01 -10.64
CA ILE A 136 -3.05 -12.03 -9.63
C ILE A 136 -4.01 -11.00 -10.23
N ASP A 137 -4.92 -10.48 -9.40
CA ASP A 137 -5.69 -9.28 -9.73
C ASP A 137 -4.84 -8.02 -9.56
N THR A 138 -4.20 -7.61 -10.66
CA THR A 138 -3.41 -6.37 -10.73
C THR A 138 -4.29 -5.13 -10.56
N SER A 139 -5.57 -5.19 -10.94
CA SER A 139 -6.46 -4.02 -10.93
C SER A 139 -6.89 -3.64 -9.51
N SER A 140 -7.22 -4.62 -8.68
CA SER A 140 -7.57 -4.39 -7.27
C SER A 140 -6.34 -3.99 -6.45
N SER A 141 -5.19 -4.59 -6.70
CA SER A 141 -3.94 -4.23 -6.03
C SER A 141 -3.47 -2.82 -6.40
N MET A 142 -3.59 -2.41 -7.67
CA MET A 142 -3.24 -1.05 -8.09
C MET A 142 -4.20 -0.01 -7.50
N LYS A 143 -5.50 -0.31 -7.39
CA LYS A 143 -6.47 0.55 -6.69
C LYS A 143 -6.12 0.71 -5.22
N ALA A 144 -5.80 -0.37 -4.52
CA ALA A 144 -5.41 -0.31 -3.10
C ALA A 144 -4.16 0.57 -2.91
N ASN A 145 -3.15 0.41 -3.75
CA ASN A 145 -1.93 1.22 -3.70
C ASN A 145 -2.20 2.70 -4.04
N MET A 146 -3.08 2.99 -5.00
CA MET A 146 -3.52 4.37 -5.30
C MET A 146 -4.29 4.99 -4.13
N VAL A 147 -5.12 4.23 -3.41
CA VAL A 147 -5.83 4.73 -2.22
C VAL A 147 -4.83 5.08 -1.13
N MET A 148 -3.84 4.22 -0.87
CA MET A 148 -2.79 4.48 0.11
C MET A 148 -1.96 5.73 -0.24
N MET A 149 -1.58 5.88 -1.51
CA MET A 149 -0.91 7.07 -2.02
C MET A 149 -1.80 8.32 -1.89
N GLY A 150 -3.10 8.21 -2.15
CA GLY A 150 -4.06 9.30 -1.96
C GLY A 150 -4.16 9.75 -0.50
N ILE A 151 -4.20 8.81 0.44
CA ILE A 151 -4.19 9.11 1.89
C ILE A 151 -2.89 9.82 2.28
N MET A 152 -1.73 9.34 1.81
CA MET A 152 -0.44 9.99 2.07
C MET A 152 -0.37 11.40 1.45
N MET A 153 -0.85 11.58 0.22
CA MET A 153 -0.88 12.90 -0.44
C MET A 153 -1.75 13.89 0.33
N VAL A 154 -2.94 13.48 0.81
CA VAL A 154 -3.80 14.32 1.66
C VAL A 154 -3.10 14.63 2.99
N GLY A 155 -2.42 13.67 3.60
CA GLY A 155 -1.62 13.86 4.80
C GLY A 155 -0.51 14.89 4.61
N VAL A 156 0.26 14.79 3.53
CA VAL A 156 1.34 15.74 3.21
C VAL A 156 0.78 17.12 2.89
N ILE A 157 -0.33 17.24 2.16
CA ILE A 157 -0.96 18.55 1.89
C ILE A 157 -1.48 19.18 3.18
N TRP A 158 -2.09 18.41 4.07
CA TRP A 158 -2.59 18.92 5.36
C TRP A 158 -1.45 19.31 6.30
N ALA A 159 -0.43 18.46 6.44
CA ALA A 159 0.76 18.74 7.23
C ALA A 159 1.54 19.94 6.68
N SER A 160 1.72 20.02 5.35
CA SER A 160 2.38 21.15 4.68
C SER A 160 1.56 22.43 4.79
N SER A 161 0.22 22.36 4.72
CA SER A 161 -0.64 23.53 4.94
C SER A 161 -0.60 24.01 6.38
N LYS A 162 -0.51 23.11 7.36
CA LYS A 162 -0.33 23.44 8.78
C LYS A 162 1.06 24.03 9.03
N ALA A 163 2.10 23.45 8.44
CA ALA A 163 3.47 23.93 8.52
C ALA A 163 3.66 25.28 7.83
N ALA A 164 3.11 25.49 6.64
CA ALA A 164 3.11 26.76 5.92
C ALA A 164 2.31 27.83 6.67
N LYS A 165 1.15 27.50 7.25
CA LYS A 165 0.43 28.43 8.14
C LYS A 165 1.22 28.77 9.39
N LYS A 166 1.89 27.80 10.01
CA LYS A 166 2.75 28.00 11.19
C LYS A 166 4.00 28.83 10.83
N GLN A 167 4.56 28.65 9.63
CA GLN A 167 5.65 29.49 9.12
C GLN A 167 5.17 30.91 8.80
N VAL A 168 4.02 31.09 8.16
CA VAL A 168 3.42 32.42 7.90
C VAL A 168 2.99 33.12 9.19
N GLU A 169 2.53 32.39 10.20
CA GLU A 169 2.23 32.95 11.53
C GLU A 169 3.51 33.32 12.29
N LYS A 170 4.57 32.53 12.19
CA LYS A 170 5.91 32.88 12.69
C LYS A 170 6.48 34.11 11.97
N GLU A 171 6.39 34.16 10.63
CA GLU A 171 6.81 35.32 9.83
C GLU A 171 5.95 36.56 10.12
N LYS A 172 4.66 36.42 10.45
CA LYS A 172 3.80 37.54 10.87
C LYS A 172 4.06 37.98 12.31
N GLU A 173 4.41 37.06 13.22
CA GLU A 173 4.87 37.41 14.57
C GLU A 173 6.27 38.03 14.56
N GLU A 174 7.15 37.65 13.63
CA GLU A 174 8.46 38.25 13.40
C GLU A 174 8.34 39.61 12.68
N ALA A 175 7.51 39.72 11.64
CA ALA A 175 7.21 40.99 10.97
C ALA A 175 6.44 41.99 11.86
N GLY A 176 5.71 41.50 12.87
CA GLY A 176 5.09 42.33 13.90
C GLY A 176 6.06 42.78 15.01
N ALA A 177 7.28 42.23 15.05
CA ALA A 177 8.28 42.51 16.09
C ALA A 177 9.45 43.39 15.63
N GLU A 178 9.63 43.63 14.32
CA GLU A 178 10.76 44.41 13.81
C GLU A 178 10.39 45.31 12.61
N GLU A 179 9.65 46.39 12.86
CA GLU A 179 9.96 47.62 12.12
C GLU A 179 11.04 48.37 12.93
N PRO A 180 12.26 48.55 12.40
CA PRO A 180 13.32 49.27 13.10
C PRO A 180 12.90 50.73 13.26
N VAL A 181 12.41 51.07 14.45
CA VAL A 181 12.07 52.44 14.83
C VAL A 181 13.33 53.28 14.78
N ASN A 182 13.46 54.16 13.79
CA ASN A 182 14.56 55.11 13.74
C ASN A 182 14.40 56.13 14.90
N PRO A 183 15.21 56.06 15.97
CA PRO A 183 14.93 56.76 17.23
C PRO A 183 14.93 58.29 17.07
N TYR A 184 15.72 58.80 16.14
CA TYR A 184 15.87 60.23 15.91
C TYR A 184 14.70 60.85 15.14
N LYS A 185 13.96 60.07 14.35
CA LYS A 185 12.73 60.53 13.69
C LYS A 185 11.57 60.64 14.68
N VAL A 186 11.37 59.61 15.51
CA VAL A 186 10.27 59.59 16.48
C VAL A 186 10.48 60.60 17.61
N ALA A 187 11.73 60.82 18.05
CA ALA A 187 12.04 61.86 19.04
C ALA A 187 11.72 63.28 18.53
N LYS A 188 11.96 63.55 17.24
CA LYS A 188 11.68 64.86 16.61
C LYS A 188 10.18 65.11 16.43
N GLU A 189 9.39 64.06 16.22
CA GLU A 189 7.93 64.15 16.03
C GLU A 189 7.14 64.09 17.36
N THR A 190 7.66 63.42 18.39
CA THR A 190 6.94 63.22 19.67
C THR A 190 7.47 64.02 20.85
N GLY A 191 8.61 64.72 20.70
CA GLY A 191 9.20 65.58 21.73
C GLY A 191 9.75 64.85 22.96
N LYS A 192 9.94 63.52 22.88
CA LYS A 192 10.44 62.68 23.98
C LYS A 192 11.92 62.34 23.81
N SER A 193 12.63 62.07 24.91
CA SER A 193 14.06 61.76 24.88
C SER A 193 14.32 60.37 24.26
N VAL A 194 15.43 60.27 23.53
CA VAL A 194 15.84 59.07 22.79
C VAL A 194 15.98 57.85 23.71
N GLU A 195 16.41 58.05 24.95
CA GLU A 195 16.60 56.99 25.95
C GLU A 195 15.27 56.35 26.39
N GLU A 196 14.18 57.11 26.50
CA GLU A 196 12.87 56.57 26.90
C GLU A 196 12.26 55.71 25.79
N ILE A 197 12.53 56.06 24.53
CA ILE A 197 12.08 55.31 23.34
C ILE A 197 12.82 53.98 23.24
N VAL A 198 14.14 54.00 23.45
CA VAL A 198 14.98 52.77 23.44
C VAL A 198 14.60 51.85 24.60
N ALA A 199 14.36 52.38 25.80
CA ALA A 199 13.96 51.58 26.96
C ALA A 199 12.55 50.95 26.78
N LYS A 200 11.61 51.66 26.14
CA LYS A 200 10.29 51.11 25.84
C LYS A 200 10.35 50.03 24.76
N ASP A 201 11.10 50.25 23.69
CA ASP A 201 11.29 49.27 22.61
C ASP A 201 11.96 47.99 23.12
N GLN A 202 13.00 48.12 23.94
CA GLN A 202 13.66 46.96 24.57
C GLN A 202 12.72 46.18 25.48
N LYS A 203 11.89 46.87 26.28
CA LYS A 203 10.92 46.24 27.18
C LYS A 203 9.79 45.52 26.42
N GLU A 204 9.36 46.07 25.29
CA GLU A 204 8.36 45.42 24.43
C GLU A 204 8.95 44.21 23.70
N LYS A 205 10.18 44.32 23.18
CA LYS A 205 10.92 43.20 22.58
C LYS A 205 11.17 42.08 23.56
N GLU A 206 11.53 42.38 24.81
CA GLU A 206 11.70 41.38 25.85
C GLU A 206 10.38 40.70 26.24
N LYS A 207 9.30 41.48 26.37
CA LYS A 207 7.96 40.93 26.62
C LYS A 207 7.46 40.06 25.47
N HIS A 208 7.84 40.39 24.23
CA HIS A 208 7.53 39.59 23.05
C HIS A 208 8.34 38.29 23.04
N ARG A 209 9.67 38.36 23.22
CA ARG A 209 10.54 37.18 23.35
C ARG A 209 10.07 36.22 24.43
N ARG A 210 9.74 36.72 25.62
CA ARG A 210 9.25 35.88 26.74
C ARG A 210 7.90 35.22 26.45
N LYS A 211 7.04 35.83 25.63
CA LYS A 211 5.78 35.21 25.17
C LYS A 211 6.05 34.14 24.13
N MET A 212 6.99 34.37 23.21
CA MET A 212 7.38 33.43 22.18
C MET A 212 8.07 32.19 22.76
N GLU A 213 9.01 32.38 23.69
CA GLU A 213 9.67 31.28 24.42
C GLU A 213 8.66 30.43 25.20
N ARG A 214 7.68 31.06 25.86
CA ARG A 214 6.62 30.34 26.59
C ARG A 214 5.67 29.58 25.65
N LYS A 215 5.42 30.07 24.44
CA LYS A 215 4.64 29.35 23.42
C LYS A 215 5.45 28.17 22.87
N LEU A 216 6.72 28.38 22.58
CA LEU A 216 7.61 27.36 22.03
C LEU A 216 7.84 26.20 23.02
N ALA A 217 8.04 26.51 24.30
CA ALA A 217 8.15 25.50 25.35
C ALA A 217 6.87 24.67 25.52
N ARG A 218 5.70 25.29 25.32
CA ARG A 218 4.41 24.59 25.41
C ARG A 218 4.13 23.71 24.19
N GLU A 219 4.55 24.12 23.00
CA GLU A 219 4.44 23.26 21.80
C GLU A 219 5.41 22.08 21.84
N ALA A 220 6.61 22.25 22.43
CA ALA A 220 7.57 21.15 22.58
C ALA A 220 7.07 20.06 23.55
N ASP A 221 6.41 20.44 24.66
CA ASP A 221 5.76 19.49 25.57
C ASP A 221 4.57 18.76 24.91
N GLU A 222 3.87 19.39 23.96
CA GLU A 222 2.74 18.78 23.23
C GLU A 222 3.21 17.79 22.13
N ASP A 223 4.42 17.95 21.58
CA ASP A 223 4.99 17.05 20.57
C ASP A 223 5.70 15.81 21.19
N GLU A 224 6.09 15.84 22.48
CA GLU A 224 6.72 14.70 23.20
C GLU A 224 5.71 13.72 23.83
N GLU A 225 4.42 14.06 23.94
CA GLU A 225 3.37 13.18 24.48
C GLU A 225 2.62 12.33 23.42
N ASP A 226 2.95 12.47 22.13
CA ASP A 226 2.15 11.94 21.01
C ASP A 226 2.68 10.61 20.40
N ASP A 227 3.29 9.74 21.21
CA ASP A 227 3.74 8.39 20.81
C ASP A 227 3.12 7.26 21.66
N GLU A 228 1.83 7.33 21.99
CA GLU A 228 1.05 6.13 22.37
C GLU A 228 -0.39 6.28 21.86
N ILE A 229 -0.74 5.57 20.77
CA ILE A 229 -2.13 5.38 20.37
C ILE A 229 -2.77 4.45 21.41
N ILE A 230 -3.16 4.99 22.56
CA ILE A 230 -4.09 4.32 23.46
C ILE A 230 -5.44 4.36 22.75
N GLU A 231 -5.89 3.22 22.23
CA GLU A 231 -7.26 3.05 21.74
C GLU A 231 -8.22 3.44 22.87
N ASN A 232 -8.73 4.67 22.77
CA ASN A 232 -9.63 5.22 23.75
C ASN A 232 -11.01 4.61 23.51
N ASP A 233 -11.27 3.49 24.18
CA ASP A 233 -12.54 2.75 24.14
C ASP A 233 -13.71 3.50 24.85
N ASN A 234 -13.52 4.78 25.17
CA ASN A 234 -14.56 5.62 25.77
C ASN A 234 -15.64 5.96 24.74
N LYS A 235 -16.81 5.36 24.92
CA LYS A 235 -18.02 5.70 24.16
C LYS A 235 -18.48 7.12 24.52
N ARG A 236 -18.49 7.99 23.51
CA ARG A 236 -18.94 9.38 23.64
C ARG A 236 -20.42 9.45 24.05
N VAL A 237 -20.68 9.85 25.29
CA VAL A 237 -22.05 10.07 25.79
C VAL A 237 -22.55 11.47 25.41
N LYS A 238 -23.86 11.58 25.14
CA LYS A 238 -24.52 12.84 24.73
C LYS A 238 -24.53 13.90 25.83
N GLY A 239 -24.25 13.52 27.07
CA GLY A 239 -24.12 14.41 28.22
C GLY A 239 -24.20 13.67 29.56
N PRO A 240 -23.92 14.35 30.68
CA PRO A 240 -24.06 13.77 32.01
C PRO A 240 -25.52 13.38 32.27
N ARG A 241 -25.77 12.13 32.64
CA ARG A 241 -27.11 11.64 33.04
C ARG A 241 -27.18 11.48 34.56
N PRO A 242 -28.30 11.86 35.20
CA PRO A 242 -28.46 11.67 36.64
C PRO A 242 -28.54 10.17 36.98
N ILE A 243 -28.07 9.81 38.18
CA ILE A 243 -28.03 8.43 38.68
C ILE A 243 -29.44 7.79 38.73
N SER A 244 -30.48 8.62 38.90
CA SER A 244 -31.88 8.21 38.83
C SER A 244 -32.29 7.64 37.47
N ALA A 245 -31.64 8.07 36.38
CA ALA A 245 -31.92 7.55 35.04
C ALA A 245 -31.40 6.11 34.85
N GLY A 246 -30.50 5.64 35.72
CA GLY A 246 -30.01 4.26 35.78
C GLY A 246 -30.68 3.42 36.88
N GLY A 247 -31.78 3.89 37.47
CA GLY A 247 -32.53 3.16 38.51
C GLY A 247 -32.00 3.31 39.94
N GLY A 248 -30.98 4.15 40.18
CA GLY A 248 -30.45 4.39 41.51
C GLY A 248 -31.37 5.27 42.37
N THR A 249 -31.73 4.80 43.55
CA THR A 249 -32.62 5.49 44.52
C THR A 249 -31.88 6.28 45.61
N TYR A 250 -30.55 6.32 45.57
CA TYR A 250 -29.74 6.94 46.61
C TYR A 250 -29.76 8.48 46.52
N ILE A 251 -30.38 9.12 47.52
CA ILE A 251 -30.51 10.58 47.60
C ILE A 251 -29.27 11.14 48.29
N THR A 252 -28.34 11.71 47.53
CA THR A 252 -27.23 12.49 48.09
C THR A 252 -27.59 13.97 48.11
N GLY A 253 -27.40 14.64 49.26
CA GLY A 253 -27.64 16.10 49.43
C GLY A 253 -26.79 17.02 48.53
N ARG A 254 -25.93 16.43 47.68
CA ARG A 254 -25.07 17.15 46.72
C ARG A 254 -25.86 17.88 45.63
N LYS A 255 -27.09 17.43 45.31
CA LYS A 255 -27.96 18.12 44.34
C LYS A 255 -28.35 19.52 44.83
N ALA A 256 -28.68 19.67 46.12
CA ALA A 256 -29.00 20.96 46.71
C ALA A 256 -27.78 21.89 46.72
N ALA A 257 -26.60 21.37 47.07
CA ALA A 257 -25.36 22.15 47.06
C ALA A 257 -24.96 22.62 45.64
N ALA A 258 -25.13 21.77 44.64
CA ALA A 258 -24.84 22.12 43.24
C ALA A 258 -25.82 23.16 42.68
N GLU A 259 -27.10 23.08 43.06
CA GLU A 259 -28.13 24.03 42.64
C GLU A 259 -27.97 25.39 43.33
N GLU A 260 -27.57 25.41 44.61
CA GLU A 260 -27.21 26.64 45.32
C GLU A 260 -25.95 27.30 44.74
N ALA A 261 -24.94 26.50 44.38
CA ALA A 261 -23.74 26.99 43.72
C ALA A 261 -24.03 27.53 42.30
N ALA A 262 -24.93 26.90 41.55
CA ALA A 262 -25.39 27.38 40.25
C ALA A 262 -26.20 28.68 40.38
N ARG A 263 -27.09 28.79 41.38
CA ARG A 263 -27.80 30.04 41.69
C ARG A 263 -26.85 31.15 42.09
N LYS A 264 -25.84 30.89 42.94
CA LYS A 264 -24.79 31.85 43.30
C LYS A 264 -24.00 32.32 42.09
N LYS A 265 -23.65 31.43 41.15
CA LYS A 265 -22.97 31.81 39.90
C LYS A 265 -23.87 32.59 38.93
N ALA A 266 -25.17 32.32 38.90
CA ALA A 266 -26.13 33.09 38.11
C ALA A 266 -26.38 34.50 38.69
N LEU A 267 -26.46 34.62 40.01
CA LEU A 267 -26.55 35.89 40.73
C LEU A 267 -25.26 36.71 40.66
N ALA A 268 -24.10 36.04 40.61
CA ALA A 268 -22.79 36.69 40.47
C ALA A 268 -22.53 37.32 39.09
N GLY A 269 -23.52 37.31 38.18
CA GLY A 269 -23.56 38.12 36.96
C GLY A 269 -22.29 38.05 36.11
N THR A 270 -22.26 37.20 35.10
CA THR A 270 -21.08 37.10 34.21
C THR A 270 -20.78 38.47 33.59
N THR A 271 -19.61 39.06 33.89
CA THR A 271 -19.14 40.36 33.39
C THR A 271 -18.72 40.36 31.91
N ARG A 272 -19.46 39.65 31.05
CA ARG A 272 -19.23 39.64 29.60
C ARG A 272 -20.55 39.51 28.82
N PRO A 273 -21.16 40.63 28.38
CA PRO A 273 -22.23 40.54 27.40
C PRO A 273 -21.66 40.03 26.07
N LYS A 274 -22.18 38.88 25.60
CA LYS A 274 -21.92 38.37 24.25
C LYS A 274 -22.65 39.26 23.23
N ASN A 275 -21.91 39.71 22.21
CA ASN A 275 -22.38 40.31 20.95
C ASN A 275 -23.25 41.59 21.02
N LYS A 276 -22.59 42.76 20.97
CA LYS A 276 -23.14 43.92 20.23
C LYS A 276 -22.45 44.01 18.87
N GLY A 277 -23.02 43.32 17.88
CA GLY A 277 -22.66 43.49 16.48
C GLY A 277 -22.91 44.94 16.04
N LYS A 278 -21.94 45.50 15.33
CA LYS A 278 -21.92 46.87 14.77
C LYS A 278 -23.19 47.13 13.94
N LYS A 279 -24.02 48.09 14.36
CA LYS A 279 -25.04 48.69 13.48
C LYS A 279 -24.33 49.51 12.41
N LYS A 280 -24.58 49.20 11.14
CA LYS A 280 -24.19 50.02 9.98
C LYS A 280 -24.86 51.40 10.12
N ILE A 281 -24.05 52.46 10.10
CA ILE A 281 -24.50 53.83 9.91
C ILE A 281 -24.75 53.98 8.40
N ILE A 282 -25.99 54.20 7.99
CA ILE A 282 -26.33 54.66 6.64
C ILE A 282 -26.48 56.17 6.76
N ASN A 283 -25.56 56.92 6.15
CA ASN A 283 -25.67 58.37 6.03
C ASN A 283 -26.90 58.70 5.18
N LYS A 284 -27.79 59.51 5.75
CA LYS A 284 -29.01 59.99 5.11
C LYS A 284 -28.86 61.50 4.85
N ASP A 285 -27.86 61.86 4.05
CA ASP A 285 -27.73 63.19 3.45
C ASP A 285 -27.86 63.07 1.94
N GLN A 286 -29.08 62.71 1.52
CA GLN A 286 -29.68 63.13 0.26
C GLN A 286 -31.20 63.11 0.49
N LEU A 287 -31.75 64.24 0.93
CA LEU A 287 -33.04 64.80 0.52
C LEU A 287 -33.32 66.05 1.37
N THR A 288 -32.89 67.23 0.90
CA THR A 288 -33.63 68.49 1.06
C THR A 288 -33.05 69.52 0.09
N LEU A 289 -33.73 69.66 -1.05
CA LEU A 289 -34.12 70.87 -1.80
C LEU A 289 -34.16 70.55 -3.30
#